data_AF-A0A1S3R8Q7-F1
#
_entry.id   AF-A0A1S3R8Q7-F1
#
_cell.length_a   1.000
_cell.length_b   1.000
_cell.length_c   1.000
_cell.angle_alpha   90.00
_cell.angle_beta   90.00
_cell.angle_gamma   90.00
#
_symmetry.space_group_name_H-M   'P 1'
#
loop_
_entity.id
_entity.type
_entity.pdbx_description
1 polymer ?
#
loop_
_entity_poly.entity_id
_entity_poly.type
_entity_poly.pdbx_seq_one_letter_code
_entity_poly.pdbx_strand_id
1 'polypeptide(L)'
;MAELWSAISAALPVTEAEFPLDFSEKVEPSVVDVLKRCRQQLYTGSGRWRQNAQIILDFSWEKLNTGTWRDVDKEWRCLYSYGCLFKVAALCRDDASPATVQEAIRTCDLGLLMGAAIMDNILQTFVKILQNEIRKRHSNEENLSEGVSAKKMKVDCVSVPVVKQALAVPR
;
A
#
# COMPACT_ATOMS: atom_id res chain seq x y z
N MET A 1 -15.72 4.52 -7.74
CA MET A 1 -14.59 4.72 -8.69
C MET A 1 -13.92 6.07 -8.43
N ALA A 2 -14.58 7.19 -8.76
CA ALA A 2 -14.04 8.55 -8.54
C ALA A 2 -13.77 8.89 -7.06
N GLU A 3 -14.61 8.40 -6.13
CA GLU A 3 -14.48 8.74 -4.71
C GLU A 3 -13.22 8.17 -4.04
N LEU A 4 -12.85 6.91 -4.35
CA LEU A 4 -11.65 6.30 -3.77
C LEU A 4 -10.39 7.01 -4.25
N TRP A 5 -10.28 7.22 -5.57
CA TRP A 5 -9.16 7.98 -6.13
C TRP A 5 -9.13 9.41 -5.58
N SER A 6 -10.28 10.09 -5.47
CA SER A 6 -10.37 11.42 -4.89
C SER A 6 -9.87 11.48 -3.45
N ALA A 7 -10.17 10.47 -2.63
CA ALA A 7 -9.68 10.40 -1.25
C ALA A 7 -8.17 10.17 -1.19
N ILE A 8 -7.64 9.28 -2.04
CA ILE A 8 -6.20 9.01 -2.14
C ILE A 8 -5.45 10.25 -2.65
N SER A 9 -5.95 10.91 -3.71
CA SER A 9 -5.34 12.11 -4.27
C SER A 9 -5.38 13.29 -3.32
N ALA A 10 -6.42 13.42 -2.49
CA ALA A 10 -6.52 14.46 -1.47
C ALA A 10 -5.52 14.29 -0.32
N ALA A 11 -5.00 13.09 -0.10
CA ALA A 11 -3.98 12.81 0.90
C ALA A 11 -2.54 13.04 0.39
N LEU A 12 -2.37 13.27 -0.92
CA LEU A 12 -1.08 13.54 -1.55
C LEU A 12 -0.78 15.05 -1.57
N PRO A 13 0.50 15.45 -1.70
CA PRO A 13 0.86 16.86 -1.89
C PRO A 13 0.10 17.48 -3.07
N VAL A 14 -0.32 18.74 -2.93
CA VAL A 14 -1.24 19.39 -3.89
C VAL A 14 -0.54 19.61 -5.24
N THR A 15 0.75 19.94 -5.20
CA THR A 15 1.55 20.20 -6.39
C THR A 15 2.74 19.25 -6.50
N GLU A 16 3.22 19.01 -7.72
CA GLU A 16 4.40 18.17 -7.95
C GLU A 16 5.64 18.69 -7.21
N ALA A 17 5.76 20.02 -7.09
CA ALA A 17 6.89 20.67 -6.44
C ALA A 17 6.95 20.40 -4.92
N GLU A 18 5.80 20.20 -4.28
CA GLU A 18 5.69 19.88 -2.85
C GLU A 18 5.99 18.41 -2.56
N PHE A 19 6.04 17.55 -3.58
CA PHE A 19 6.27 16.12 -3.39
C PHE A 19 7.78 15.83 -3.27
N PRO A 20 8.27 15.52 -2.06
CA PRO A 20 9.70 15.45 -1.77
C PRO A 20 10.31 14.19 -2.41
N LEU A 21 11.47 14.34 -3.05
CA LEU A 21 12.26 13.23 -3.59
C LEU A 21 13.75 13.53 -3.38
N ASP A 22 14.16 13.58 -2.11
CA ASP A 22 15.53 13.87 -1.72
C ASP A 22 16.31 12.58 -1.51
N PHE A 23 17.13 12.22 -2.50
CA PHE A 23 18.02 11.05 -2.49
C PHE A 23 19.45 11.49 -2.77
N SER A 24 20.41 10.85 -2.10
CA SER A 24 21.83 11.10 -2.32
C SER A 24 22.38 10.21 -3.44
N GLU A 25 23.68 10.30 -3.66
CA GLU A 25 24.43 9.44 -4.59
C GLU A 25 24.40 7.94 -4.23
N LYS A 26 23.87 7.58 -3.05
CA LYS A 26 23.66 6.19 -2.64
C LYS A 26 22.64 5.45 -3.50
N VAL A 27 21.66 6.18 -4.05
CA VAL A 27 20.67 5.61 -4.96
C VAL A 27 21.09 5.89 -6.40
N GLU A 28 21.08 4.87 -7.24
CA GLU A 28 21.51 5.02 -8.63
C GLU A 28 20.66 6.09 -9.37
N PRO A 29 21.28 7.02 -10.12
CA PRO A 29 20.56 8.11 -10.78
C PRO A 29 19.44 7.66 -11.70
N SER A 30 19.61 6.52 -12.38
CA SER A 30 18.59 5.93 -13.25
C SER A 30 17.33 5.56 -12.49
N VAL A 31 17.45 5.10 -11.24
CA VAL A 31 16.33 4.73 -10.38
C VAL A 31 15.61 5.99 -9.88
N VAL A 32 16.37 7.02 -9.53
CA VAL A 32 15.83 8.35 -9.18
C VAL A 32 15.06 8.95 -10.37
N ASP A 33 15.52 8.76 -11.60
CA ASP A 33 14.80 9.22 -12.80
C ASP A 33 13.48 8.48 -13.01
N VAL A 34 13.42 7.17 -12.76
CA VAL A 34 12.16 6.40 -12.78
C VAL A 34 11.20 6.92 -11.70
N LEU A 35 11.72 7.25 -10.51
CA LEU A 35 10.95 7.82 -9.41
C LEU A 35 10.33 9.19 -9.76
N LYS A 36 11.13 10.08 -10.35
CA LYS A 36 10.65 11.38 -10.86
C LYS A 36 9.58 11.20 -11.93
N ARG A 37 9.71 10.22 -12.82
CA ARG A 37 8.68 9.89 -13.82
C ARG A 37 7.39 9.42 -13.15
N CYS A 38 7.45 8.55 -12.14
CA CYS A 38 6.27 8.16 -11.36
C CYS A 38 5.56 9.37 -10.75
N ARG A 39 6.33 10.28 -10.13
CA ARG A 39 5.81 11.53 -9.56
C ARG A 39 5.11 12.38 -10.62
N GLN A 40 5.75 12.63 -11.76
CA GLN A 40 5.14 13.40 -12.84
C GLN A 40 3.86 12.74 -13.38
N GLN A 41 3.85 11.41 -13.52
CA GLN A 41 2.70 10.65 -14.02
C GLN A 41 1.52 10.64 -13.03
N LEU A 42 1.80 10.66 -11.73
CA LEU A 42 0.79 10.80 -10.68
C LEU A 42 -0.05 12.07 -10.89
N TYR A 43 0.60 13.21 -11.16
CA TYR A 43 -0.08 14.50 -11.35
C TYR A 43 -0.67 14.68 -12.74
N THR A 44 0.03 14.24 -13.80
CA THR A 44 -0.47 14.37 -15.18
C THR A 44 -1.57 13.37 -15.52
N GLY A 45 -1.63 12.24 -14.81
CA GLY A 45 -2.64 11.22 -15.03
C GLY A 45 -2.50 10.39 -16.28
N SER A 46 -1.32 10.42 -16.90
CA SER A 46 -1.01 9.72 -18.14
C SER A 46 0.28 8.93 -18.00
N GLY A 47 0.33 7.74 -18.58
CA GLY A 47 1.56 6.96 -18.74
C GLY A 47 1.60 5.62 -18.00
N ARG A 48 2.81 5.08 -17.92
CA ARG A 48 3.11 3.72 -17.45
C ARG A 48 3.57 3.69 -15.99
N TRP A 49 2.92 4.49 -15.14
CA TRP A 49 3.31 4.67 -13.75
C TRP A 49 3.21 3.40 -12.90
N ARG A 50 2.29 2.47 -13.22
CA ARG A 50 2.24 1.14 -12.60
C ARG A 50 3.52 0.34 -12.87
N GLN A 51 3.99 0.34 -14.12
CA GLN A 51 5.22 -0.37 -14.49
C GLN A 51 6.45 0.30 -13.87
N ASN A 52 6.50 1.63 -13.89
CA ASN A 52 7.59 2.37 -13.25
C ASN A 52 7.61 2.15 -11.72
N ALA A 53 6.45 2.11 -11.07
CA ALA A 53 6.33 1.76 -9.65
C ALA A 53 6.84 0.35 -9.37
N GLN A 54 6.55 -0.61 -10.25
CA GLN A 54 7.05 -1.98 -10.12
C GLN A 54 8.57 -2.04 -10.26
N ILE A 55 9.17 -1.31 -11.21
CA ILE A 55 10.63 -1.21 -11.34
C ILE A 55 11.28 -0.70 -10.04
N ILE A 56 10.70 0.34 -9.43
CA ILE A 56 11.20 0.88 -8.15
C ILE A 56 11.09 -0.17 -7.05
N LEU A 57 9.96 -0.88 -6.96
CA LEU A 57 9.74 -1.93 -5.97
C LEU A 57 10.73 -3.09 -6.14
N ASP A 58 10.91 -3.60 -7.35
CA ASP A 58 11.81 -4.72 -7.63
C ASP A 58 13.24 -4.36 -7.27
N PHE A 59 13.71 -3.19 -7.73
CA PHE A 59 15.06 -2.74 -7.48
C PHE A 59 15.32 -2.46 -5.99
N SER A 60 14.42 -1.73 -5.33
CA SER A 60 14.56 -1.46 -3.90
C SER A 60 14.45 -2.74 -3.06
N TRP A 61 13.59 -3.69 -3.44
CA TRP A 61 13.48 -4.99 -2.77
C TRP A 61 14.81 -5.75 -2.79
N GLU A 62 15.49 -5.81 -3.94
CA GLU A 62 16.81 -6.43 -4.04
C GLU A 62 17.81 -5.78 -3.07
N LYS A 63 17.83 -4.44 -3.01
CA LYS A 63 18.73 -3.69 -2.10
C LYS A 63 18.38 -3.91 -0.63
N LEU A 64 17.09 -3.99 -0.29
CA LEU A 64 16.63 -4.31 1.07
C LEU A 64 17.03 -5.72 1.52
N ASN A 65 17.21 -6.65 0.59
CA ASN A 65 17.52 -8.06 0.85
C ASN A 65 19.00 -8.42 0.58
N THR A 66 19.87 -7.43 0.37
CA THR A 66 21.31 -7.63 0.21
C THR A 66 22.02 -7.45 1.55
N GLY A 67 22.03 -8.51 2.39
CA GLY A 67 22.74 -8.52 3.67
C GLY A 67 21.84 -8.45 4.90
N THR A 68 22.39 -7.97 6.03
CA THR A 68 21.61 -7.90 7.28
C THR A 68 20.72 -6.67 7.30
N TRP A 69 19.50 -6.81 7.84
CA TRP A 69 18.52 -5.72 7.90
C TRP A 69 19.07 -4.45 8.55
N ARG A 70 19.93 -4.60 9.56
CA ARG A 70 20.53 -3.48 10.30
C ARG A 70 21.36 -2.57 9.41
N ASP A 71 22.02 -3.14 8.41
CA ASP A 71 22.96 -2.45 7.53
C ASP A 71 22.28 -1.84 6.30
N VAL A 72 20.98 -2.11 6.11
CA VAL A 72 20.19 -1.54 5.02
C VAL A 72 20.06 -0.03 5.19
N ASP A 73 20.53 0.70 4.17
CA ASP A 73 20.47 2.16 4.17
C ASP A 73 19.03 2.68 4.21
N LYS A 74 18.82 3.78 4.93
CA LYS A 74 17.50 4.42 5.06
C LYS A 74 16.94 4.86 3.71
N GLU A 75 17.78 5.30 2.78
CA GLU A 75 17.32 5.72 1.44
C GLU A 75 16.69 4.57 0.66
N TRP A 76 17.21 3.34 0.79
CA TRP A 76 16.57 2.15 0.18
C TRP A 76 15.19 1.87 0.77
N ARG A 77 15.05 2.04 2.09
CA ARG A 77 13.76 1.89 2.78
C ARG A 77 12.78 2.99 2.37
N CYS A 78 13.24 4.25 2.23
CA CYS A 78 12.42 5.34 1.71
C CYS A 78 11.96 5.05 0.27
N LEU A 79 12.88 4.59 -0.58
CA LEU A 79 12.61 4.28 -1.98
C LEU A 79 11.56 3.17 -2.12
N TYR A 80 11.66 2.12 -1.29
CA TYR A 80 10.65 1.06 -1.22
C TYR A 80 9.28 1.62 -0.82
N SER A 81 9.21 2.51 0.18
CA SER A 81 7.96 3.18 0.57
C SER A 81 7.36 4.00 -0.57
N TYR A 82 8.16 4.73 -1.35
CA TYR A 82 7.66 5.46 -2.52
C TYR A 82 7.18 4.49 -3.61
N GLY A 83 7.88 3.39 -3.86
CA GLY A 83 7.43 2.33 -4.76
C GLY A 83 6.04 1.80 -4.37
N CYS A 84 5.85 1.51 -3.08
CA CYS A 84 4.54 1.09 -2.54
C CYS A 84 3.47 2.17 -2.74
N LEU A 85 3.78 3.43 -2.44
CA LEU A 85 2.87 4.56 -2.62
C LEU A 85 2.43 4.69 -4.08
N PHE A 86 3.37 4.70 -5.03
CA PHE A 86 3.05 4.84 -6.45
C PHE A 86 2.26 3.65 -6.97
N LYS A 87 2.59 2.42 -6.53
CA LYS A 87 1.80 1.23 -6.88
C LYS A 87 0.38 1.32 -6.36
N VAL A 88 0.19 1.72 -5.10
CA VAL A 88 -1.15 1.89 -4.49
C VAL A 88 -1.95 2.97 -5.22
N ALA A 89 -1.34 4.11 -5.52
CA ALA A 89 -1.97 5.17 -6.28
C ALA A 89 -2.41 4.69 -7.68
N ALA A 90 -1.54 3.93 -8.37
CA ALA A 90 -1.85 3.33 -9.67
C ALA A 90 -3.02 2.34 -9.60
N LEU A 91 -2.99 1.43 -8.62
CA LEU A 91 -4.08 0.49 -8.38
C LEU A 91 -5.41 1.23 -8.19
N CYS A 92 -5.46 2.20 -7.26
CA CYS A 92 -6.69 2.91 -6.90
C CYS A 92 -7.24 3.81 -8.01
N ARG A 93 -6.39 4.27 -8.93
CA ARG A 93 -6.82 5.08 -10.08
C ARG A 93 -7.38 4.23 -11.20
N ASP A 94 -6.73 3.11 -11.50
CA ASP A 94 -7.08 2.27 -12.65
C ASP A 94 -8.34 1.43 -12.37
N ASP A 95 -8.44 0.87 -11.17
CA ASP A 95 -9.52 -0.05 -10.79
C ASP A 95 -9.83 0.03 -9.29
N ALA A 96 -11.11 0.03 -8.93
CA ALA A 96 -11.55 -0.03 -7.54
C ALA A 96 -12.14 -1.41 -7.18
N SER A 97 -11.85 -2.49 -7.90
CA SER A 97 -12.36 -3.82 -7.54
C SER A 97 -11.92 -4.25 -6.13
N PRO A 98 -12.67 -5.14 -5.46
CA PRO A 98 -12.28 -5.64 -4.14
C PRO A 98 -10.89 -6.29 -4.14
N ALA A 99 -10.52 -7.00 -5.21
CA ALA A 99 -9.19 -7.59 -5.35
C ALA A 99 -8.09 -6.51 -5.41
N THR A 100 -8.31 -5.44 -6.18
CA THR A 100 -7.39 -4.32 -6.29
C THR A 100 -7.24 -3.57 -4.96
N VAL A 101 -8.33 -3.35 -4.22
CA VAL A 101 -8.27 -2.73 -2.88
C VAL A 101 -7.49 -3.60 -1.90
N GLN A 102 -7.69 -4.92 -1.93
CA GLN A 102 -6.91 -5.86 -1.11
C GLN A 102 -5.43 -5.87 -1.49
N GLU A 103 -5.10 -5.82 -2.78
CA GLU A 103 -3.70 -5.68 -3.24
C GLU A 103 -3.09 -4.36 -2.77
N ALA A 104 -3.83 -3.25 -2.83
CA ALA A 104 -3.39 -1.95 -2.36
C ALA A 104 -3.08 -1.97 -0.86
N ILE A 105 -3.94 -2.57 -0.04
CA ILE A 105 -3.69 -2.73 1.41
C ILE A 105 -2.42 -3.54 1.66
N ARG A 106 -2.29 -4.70 1.01
CA ARG A 106 -1.06 -5.52 1.13
C ARG A 106 0.19 -4.76 0.74
N THR A 107 0.10 -3.94 -0.31
CA THR A 107 1.22 -3.10 -0.77
C THR A 107 1.58 -2.03 0.26
N CYS A 108 0.59 -1.39 0.90
CA CYS A 108 0.83 -0.49 2.03
C CYS A 108 1.48 -1.22 3.21
N ASP A 109 0.97 -2.39 3.58
CA ASP A 109 1.49 -3.17 4.72
C ASP A 109 2.96 -3.56 4.51
N LEU A 110 3.33 -3.98 3.30
CA LEU A 110 4.72 -4.23 2.94
C LEU A 110 5.57 -2.97 3.07
N GLY A 111 5.08 -1.83 2.58
CA GLY A 111 5.79 -0.55 2.69
C GLY A 111 5.94 -0.08 4.14
N LEU A 112 4.95 -0.33 5.00
CA LEU A 112 5.01 -0.03 6.44
C LEU A 112 5.94 -0.98 7.20
N LEU A 113 6.05 -2.24 6.77
CA LEU A 113 6.88 -3.25 7.41
C LEU A 113 8.36 -3.10 7.03
N MET A 114 8.63 -2.88 5.74
CA MET A 114 9.98 -2.93 5.17
C MET A 114 10.52 -1.54 4.82
N GLY A 115 9.64 -0.59 4.55
CA GLY A 115 10.05 0.75 4.16
C GLY A 115 10.41 1.65 5.34
N ALA A 116 10.63 2.92 5.03
CA ALA A 116 10.76 4.00 6.00
C ALA A 116 9.54 4.93 5.92
N ALA A 117 9.26 5.63 7.01
CA ALA A 117 8.23 6.66 7.03
C ALA A 117 8.53 7.76 5.99
N ILE A 118 7.56 8.03 5.12
CA ILE A 118 7.58 9.13 4.14
C ILE A 118 6.30 9.97 4.31
N MET A 119 6.39 11.28 4.07
CA MET A 119 5.25 12.22 4.10
C MET A 119 4.31 11.97 5.30
N ASP A 120 4.86 12.05 6.52
CA ASP A 120 4.13 11.83 7.77
C ASP A 120 3.33 10.52 7.83
N ASN A 121 3.95 9.43 7.36
CA ASN A 121 3.36 8.09 7.28
C ASN A 121 2.12 8.00 6.37
N ILE A 122 2.18 8.61 5.19
CA ILE A 122 1.10 8.59 4.20
C ILE A 122 0.55 7.18 3.87
N LEU A 123 1.37 6.13 3.92
CA LEU A 123 0.91 4.76 3.71
C LEU A 123 -0.11 4.32 4.77
N GLN A 124 0.03 4.77 6.03
CA GLN A 124 -0.99 4.53 7.06
C GLN A 124 -2.29 5.28 6.74
N THR A 125 -2.20 6.48 6.21
CA THR A 125 -3.36 7.24 5.73
C THR A 125 -4.07 6.51 4.60
N PHE A 126 -3.32 5.95 3.65
CA PHE A 126 -3.88 5.13 2.56
C PHE A 126 -4.58 3.88 3.10
N VAL A 127 -3.98 3.16 4.05
CA VAL A 127 -4.63 2.00 4.70
C VAL A 127 -5.98 2.38 5.30
N LYS A 128 -6.06 3.50 6.03
CA LYS A 128 -7.33 3.98 6.62
C LYS A 128 -8.39 4.26 5.55
N ILE A 129 -8.00 4.92 4.45
CA ILE A 129 -8.89 5.21 3.32
C ILE A 129 -9.40 3.90 2.70
N LEU A 130 -8.52 2.95 2.43
CA LEU A 130 -8.84 1.66 1.81
C LEU A 130 -9.71 0.77 2.71
N GLN A 131 -9.45 0.74 4.01
CA GLN A 131 -10.27 0.01 4.98
C GLN A 131 -11.68 0.59 5.09
N ASN A 132 -11.81 1.92 5.04
CA ASN A 132 -13.11 2.57 5.01
C ASN A 132 -13.89 2.21 3.75
N GLU A 133 -13.22 2.11 2.60
CA GLU A 133 -13.83 1.66 1.35
C GLU A 133 -14.36 0.22 1.44
N ILE A 134 -13.63 -0.70 2.07
CA ILE A 134 -14.11 -2.06 2.33
C ILE A 134 -15.35 -2.03 3.23
N ARG A 135 -15.32 -1.25 4.32
CA ARG A 135 -16.44 -1.14 5.26
C ARG A 135 -17.71 -0.60 4.58
N LYS A 136 -17.57 0.43 3.73
CA LYS A 136 -18.69 1.00 2.97
C LYS A 136 -19.35 -0.02 2.04
N ARG A 137 -18.55 -0.92 1.43
CA ARG A 137 -19.09 -1.98 0.56
C ARG A 137 -19.88 -3.01 1.35
N HIS A 138 -19.34 -3.46 2.48
CA HIS A 138 -20.06 -4.37 3.37
C HIS A 138 -21.39 -3.78 3.86
N SER A 139 -21.40 -2.50 4.26
CA SER A 139 -22.68 -1.86 4.66
C SER A 139 -23.67 -1.78 3.50
N ASN A 140 -23.21 -1.54 2.27
CA ASN A 140 -24.11 -1.48 1.11
C ASN A 140 -24.66 -2.88 0.76
N GLU A 141 -23.84 -3.92 0.86
CA GLU A 141 -24.24 -5.31 0.65
C GLU A 141 -25.25 -5.78 1.71
N GLU A 142 -25.05 -5.41 2.98
CA GLU A 142 -26.00 -5.69 4.07
C GLU A 142 -27.34 -4.98 3.84
N ASN A 143 -27.34 -3.69 3.50
CA ASN A 143 -28.56 -2.94 3.18
C ASN A 143 -29.32 -3.49 1.96
N LEU A 144 -28.61 -4.00 0.94
CA LEU A 144 -29.21 -4.69 -0.20
C LEU A 144 -29.79 -6.06 0.19
N SER A 145 -29.15 -6.76 1.13
CA SER A 145 -29.63 -8.05 1.65
C SER A 145 -30.81 -7.91 2.63
N GLU A 146 -30.89 -6.83 3.40
CA GLU A 146 -32.01 -6.57 4.32
C GLU A 146 -33.32 -6.23 3.59
N GLY A 147 -33.26 -5.84 2.32
CA GLY A 147 -34.42 -5.74 1.43
C GLY A 147 -34.97 -7.09 0.97
N VAL A 148 -34.24 -8.19 1.17
CA VAL A 148 -34.63 -9.55 0.78
C VAL A 148 -34.41 -10.50 1.96
N SER A 149 -35.49 -10.75 2.69
CA SER A 149 -35.67 -11.86 3.64
C SER A 149 -35.46 -11.53 5.13
N ALA A 150 -36.56 -11.13 5.76
CA ALA A 150 -36.77 -11.38 7.17
C ALA A 150 -36.85 -12.90 7.42
N LYS A 151 -35.84 -13.46 8.10
CA LYS A 151 -36.00 -14.48 9.17
C LYS A 151 -34.66 -14.75 9.85
N LYS A 152 -34.54 -14.27 11.08
CA LYS A 152 -33.46 -14.62 12.02
C LYS A 152 -33.50 -16.10 12.37
N MET A 153 -32.34 -16.72 12.51
CA MET A 153 -32.11 -17.85 13.42
C MET A 153 -30.74 -17.72 14.09
N LYS A 154 -30.68 -18.19 15.34
CA LYS A 154 -29.78 -17.77 16.41
C LYS A 154 -28.68 -18.83 16.65
N VAL A 155 -27.42 -18.38 16.70
CA VAL A 155 -26.25 -18.81 17.53
C VAL A 155 -25.76 -20.27 17.43
N ASP A 156 -24.46 -20.47 17.15
CA ASP A 156 -23.52 -20.98 18.18
C ASP A 156 -22.02 -20.73 17.89
N CYS A 157 -21.28 -20.78 18.99
CA CYS A 157 -19.95 -20.36 19.39
C CYS A 157 -18.73 -20.76 18.51
N VAL A 158 -17.75 -19.86 18.53
CA VAL A 158 -16.42 -19.95 17.92
C VAL A 158 -15.58 -21.05 18.59
N SER A 159 -15.13 -22.03 17.81
CA SER A 159 -14.10 -22.98 18.24
C SER A 159 -12.72 -22.32 18.13
N VAL A 160 -12.13 -21.95 19.27
CA VAL A 160 -10.74 -21.47 19.31
C VAL A 160 -9.79 -22.66 19.06
N PRO A 161 -8.79 -22.56 18.16
CA PRO A 161 -7.81 -23.62 17.99
C PRO A 161 -6.88 -23.70 19.21
N VAL A 162 -6.76 -24.89 19.79
CA VAL A 162 -5.82 -25.15 20.89
C VAL A 162 -4.40 -25.20 20.33
N VAL A 163 -3.57 -24.19 20.64
CA VAL A 163 -2.14 -24.18 20.35
C VAL A 163 -1.44 -25.14 21.31
N LYS A 164 -0.85 -26.22 20.79
CA LYS A 164 0.00 -27.11 21.59
C LYS A 164 1.34 -26.43 21.85
N GLN A 165 1.76 -26.38 23.12
CA GLN A 165 3.06 -25.86 23.51
C GLN A 165 4.18 -26.71 22.89
N ALA A 166 5.14 -26.06 22.25
CA ALA A 166 6.32 -26.71 21.68
C ALA A 166 7.25 -27.20 22.79
N LEU A 167 7.67 -28.47 22.71
CA LEU A 167 8.71 -29.02 23.59
C LEU A 167 10.05 -28.37 23.25
N ALA A 168 10.78 -27.94 24.28
CA ALA A 168 12.10 -27.34 24.13
C ALA A 168 13.09 -28.33 23.50
N VAL A 169 13.77 -27.91 22.44
CA VAL A 169 14.85 -28.67 21.80
C VAL A 169 16.09 -28.60 22.70
N PRO A 170 16.70 -29.75 23.09
CA PRO A 170 17.94 -29.74 23.87
C PRO A 170 19.09 -29.11 23.07
N ARG A 171 19.92 -28.32 23.75
CA ARG A 171 21.16 -27.77 23.20
C ARG A 171 22.27 -28.80 23.20
#